data_AF-A0ABD0PIV2-F1
#
_entry.id   AF-A0ABD0PIV2-F1
#
_cell.length_a   1.000
_cell.length_b   1.000
_cell.length_c   1.000
_cell.angle_alpha   90.00
_cell.angle_beta   90.00
_cell.angle_gamma   90.00
#
_symmetry.space_group_name_H-M   'P 1'
#
loop_
_entity.id
_entity.type
_entity.pdbx_description
1 polymer ?
#
loop_
_entity_poly.entity_id
_entity_poly.type
_entity_poly.pdbx_seq_one_letter_code
_entity_poly.pdbx_strand_id
1 'polypeptide(L)' 'YGLFEKQLTLLEEAEGGFDQFTRSYMSYGVQRMPDNSLVFKEWAPAAEALFLTGDF' A
#
# COMPACT_ATOMS: atom_id res chain seq x y z
N TYR A 1 -16.41 21.89 8.49
CA TYR A 1 -15.22 21.03 8.62
C TYR A 1 -15.49 19.60 9.10
N GLY A 2 -16.68 19.25 9.61
CA GLY A 2 -16.93 17.90 10.15
C GLY A 2 -16.74 16.71 9.20
N LEU A 3 -16.91 16.87 7.88
CA LEU A 3 -16.62 15.80 6.91
C LEU A 3 -15.12 15.49 6.83
N PHE A 4 -14.28 16.53 6.94
CA PHE A 4 -12.82 16.41 6.91
C PHE A 4 -12.32 15.75 8.20
N GLU A 5 -12.81 16.18 9.36
CA GLU A 5 -12.45 15.58 10.65
C GLU A 5 -12.83 14.10 10.71
N LYS A 6 -14.04 13.75 10.24
CA LYS A 6 -14.46 12.35 10.15
C LYS A 6 -13.53 11.52 9.27
N GLN A 7 -13.12 12.04 8.12
CA GLN A 7 -12.22 11.33 7.21
C GLN A 7 -10.81 11.19 7.81
N LEU A 8 -10.34 12.20 8.53
CA LEU A 8 -9.06 12.17 9.23
C LEU A 8 -9.05 11.11 10.32
N THR A 9 -10.10 11.03 11.14
CA THR A 9 -10.23 9.98 12.17
C THR A 9 -10.26 8.58 11.56
N LEU A 10 -11.01 8.37 10.47
CA LEU A 10 -11.04 7.08 9.77
C LEU A 10 -9.67 6.68 9.22
N LEU A 11 -8.91 7.65 8.70
CA LEU A 11 -7.55 7.41 8.20
C LEU A 11 -6.58 7.09 9.34
N GLU A 12 -6.67 7.81 10.46
CA GLU A 12 -5.87 7.52 11.65
C GLU A 12 -6.14 6.13 12.22
N GLU A 13 -7.41 5.73 12.32
CA GLU A 13 -7.81 4.40 12.79
C GLU A 13 -7.39 3.27 11.84
N ALA A 14 -7.48 3.48 10.52
CA ALA A 14 -7.20 2.45 9.52
C ALA A 14 -5.71 2.29 9.20
N GLU A 15 -4.97 3.40 9.10
CA GLU A 15 -3.60 3.44 8.55
C GLU A 15 -2.57 3.89 9.58
N GLY A 16 -2.97 4.18 10.83
CA GLY A 16 -2.05 4.64 11.88
C GLY A 16 -1.57 6.08 11.71
N GLY A 17 -2.30 6.87 10.93
CA GLY A 17 -2.08 8.30 10.72
C GLY A 17 -1.59 8.66 9.32
N PHE A 18 -1.53 9.97 9.07
CA PHE A 18 -1.26 10.52 7.74
C PHE A 18 0.15 10.19 7.22
N ASP A 19 1.15 10.15 8.09
CA ASP A 19 2.53 9.83 7.72
C ASP A 19 2.68 8.38 7.23
N GLN A 20 2.03 7.42 7.87
CA GLN A 20 2.04 6.03 7.41
C GLN A 20 1.30 5.86 6.08
N PHE A 21 0.13 6.50 5.94
CA PHE A 21 -0.65 6.45 4.70
C PHE A 21 0.13 7.00 3.49
N THR A 22 0.80 8.14 3.65
CA THR A 22 1.60 8.76 2.58
C THR A 22 2.88 8.01 2.24
N ARG A 23 3.33 7.11 3.12
CA ARG A 23 4.48 6.22 2.90
C ARG A 23 4.09 4.85 2.37
N SER A 24 2.86 4.66 1.90
CA SER A 24 2.38 3.41 1.30
C SER A 24 3.26 2.90 0.16
N TYR A 25 3.97 3.76 -0.58
CA TYR A 25 4.99 3.36 -1.58
C TYR A 25 6.13 2.51 -1.00
N MET A 26 6.35 2.55 0.31
CA MET A 26 7.27 1.67 1.03
C MET A 26 6.70 0.27 1.26
N SER A 27 5.51 -0.05 0.79
CA SER A 27 4.96 -1.41 0.83
C SER A 27 4.29 -1.85 -0.47
N TYR A 28 3.72 -0.92 -1.23
CA TYR A 28 3.14 -1.18 -2.55
C TYR A 28 4.21 -1.16 -3.65
N GLY A 29 4.01 -1.94 -4.71
CA GLY A 29 4.97 -2.16 -5.79
C GLY A 29 5.87 -3.36 -5.53
N VAL A 30 7.03 -3.39 -6.19
CA VAL A 30 8.05 -4.44 -6.05
C VAL A 30 9.11 -3.99 -5.05
N GLN A 31 9.37 -4.81 -4.04
CA GLN A 31 10.38 -4.54 -3.03
C GLN A 31 11.28 -5.73 -2.76
N ARG A 32 12.58 -5.45 -2.68
CA ARG A 32 13.58 -6.44 -2.26
C ARG A 32 13.81 -6.30 -0.77
N MET A 33 13.57 -7.38 -0.05
CA MET A 33 13.74 -7.45 1.39
C MET A 33 15.22 -7.71 1.76
N PRO A 34 15.62 -7.43 3.00
CA PRO A 34 16.98 -7.71 3.47
C PRO A 34 17.38 -9.20 3.41
N ASP A 35 16.40 -10.10 3.49
CA ASP A 35 16.58 -11.56 3.33
C ASP A 35 16.64 -12.01 1.86
N ASN A 36 16.69 -11.05 0.93
CA ASN A 36 16.73 -11.24 -0.50
C ASN A 36 15.42 -11.74 -1.15
N SER A 37 14.32 -11.82 -0.40
CA SER A 37 13.00 -12.09 -0.96
C SER A 37 12.45 -10.88 -1.74
N LEU A 38 11.57 -11.14 -2.71
CA LEU A 38 10.85 -10.11 -3.45
C LEU A 38 9.38 -10.11 -3.01
N VAL A 39 8.92 -8.96 -2.52
CA VAL A 39 7.52 -8.73 -2.16
C VAL A 39 6.89 -7.88 -3.25
N PHE A 40 5.78 -8.35 -3.79
CA PHE A 40 4.95 -7.58 -4.72
C PHE A 40 3.58 -7.35 -4.11
N LYS A 41 3.17 -6.09 -4.03
CA LYS A 41 1.85 -5.70 -3.53
C LYS A 41 1.22 -4.68 -4.45
N GLU A 42 0.11 -5.05 -5.07
CA GLU A 42 -0.66 -4.19 -5.96
C GLU A 42 -2.13 -4.19 -5.54
N TRP A 43 -2.79 -3.05 -5.72
CA TRP A 43 -4.23 -2.94 -5.52
C TRP A 43 -4.95 -3.16 -6.85
N ALA A 44 -5.41 -4.39 -7.08
CA ALA A 44 -6.15 -4.78 -8.27
C ALA A 44 -7.44 -5.52 -7.89
N PRO A 45 -8.45 -4.83 -7.34
CA PRO A 45 -9.66 -5.45 -6.79
C PRO A 45 -10.53 -6.19 -7.83
N ALA A 46 -10.34 -5.88 -9.11
CA ALA A 46 -11.06 -6.50 -10.23
C ALA A 46 -10.21 -7.52 -11.01
N ALA A 47 -8.97 -7.80 -10.57
CA ALA A 47 -8.10 -8.75 -11.25
C ALA A 47 -8.43 -10.20 -10.82
N GLU A 48 -8.60 -11.09 -11.78
CA GLU A 48 -8.75 -12.52 -11.54
C GLU A 48 -7.43 -13.16 -11.09
N ALA A 49 -6.31 -12.67 -11.62
CA ALA A 49 -4.97 -13.02 -11.20
C ALA A 49 -3.97 -11.90 -11.51
N LEU A 50 -2.91 -11.82 -10.72
CA LEU A 50 -1.77 -10.91 -10.94
C LEU A 50 -0.53 -11.74 -11.29
N PHE A 51 0.17 -11.32 -12.33
CA PHE A 51 1.40 -11.96 -12.80
C PHE A 51 2.50 -10.90 -12.93
N LEU A 52 3.70 -11.23 -12.42
CA LEU A 52 4.89 -10.40 -12.57
C LEU A 52 5.75 -10.98 -13.71
N THR A 53 6.11 -10.16 -14.69
CA THR A 53 6.94 -10.55 -15.84
C THR A 53 7.96 -9.47 -16.16
N GLY A 54 9.12 -9.87 -16.68
CA GLY A 54 10.23 -8.99 -17.06
C GLY A 54 11.45 -9.82 -17.46
N ASP A 55 12.55 -9.15 -17.84
CA ASP A 55 13.79 -9.79 -18.27
C ASP A 55 14.60 -10.46 -17.12
N PHE A 56 14.03 -10.52 -15.92
CA PHE A 56 14.67 -10.92 -14.67
C PHE A 56 14.71 -12.44 -14.45
#